data_AF-A0A966X4F0-F1
#
_entry.id   AF-A0A966X4F0-F1
#
_cell.length_a   1.000
_cell.length_b   1.000
_cell.length_c   1.000
_cell.angle_alpha   90.00
_cell.angle_beta   90.00
_cell.angle_gamma   90.00
#
_symmetry.space_group_name_H-M   'P 1'
#
loop_
_entity.id
_entity.type
_entity.pdbx_description
1 polymer ?
#
loop_
_entity_poly.entity_id
_entity_poly.type
_entity_poly.pdbx_seq_one_letter_code
_entity_poly.pdbx_strand_id
1 'polypeptide(L)'
;MLSIAYKEFLGDSPLWFKNIIIAFLLICWPLKLIAGTTILGWVFIAMFILTLAMALKCYPLQSGGVVALAILALGLTTPDTVWYEIQQNLPVIALLIFMVSFIYFMKPLLSFIFARIIVGIQNKVALSLLFSFMAAFLSAFLDALTVTAVLIAVFVALYGVYERVVTSQSEGGDLSEESLEGFRTFIRSLVMHGA
;
A
#
# COMPACT_ATOMS: atom_id res chain seq x y z
N MET A 1 20.36 9.57 -31.10
CA MET A 1 18.91 9.31 -30.90
C MET A 1 18.64 7.91 -30.33
N LEU A 2 19.15 6.84 -30.95
CA LEU A 2 18.95 5.45 -30.49
C LEU A 2 19.44 5.16 -29.05
N SER A 3 20.57 5.72 -28.65
CA SER A 3 21.09 5.59 -27.27
C SER A 3 20.21 6.30 -26.23
N ILE A 4 19.58 7.43 -26.60
CA ILE A 4 18.65 8.17 -25.73
C ILE A 4 17.35 7.38 -25.58
N ALA A 5 16.82 6.87 -26.70
CA ALA A 5 15.63 6.02 -26.69
C ALA A 5 15.83 4.75 -25.84
N TYR A 6 17.00 4.10 -25.90
CA TYR A 6 17.33 2.95 -25.06
C TYR A 6 17.48 3.31 -23.58
N LYS A 7 18.00 4.51 -23.27
CA LYS A 7 18.13 4.99 -21.89
C LYS A 7 16.77 5.25 -21.25
N GLU A 8 15.85 5.84 -22.01
CA GLU A 8 14.47 6.13 -21.57
C GLU A 8 13.54 4.90 -21.62
N PHE A 9 13.85 3.89 -22.43
CA PHE A 9 13.05 2.67 -22.53
C PHE A 9 12.99 1.95 -21.18
N LEU A 10 11.78 1.77 -20.63
CA LEU A 10 11.51 1.15 -19.31
C LEU A 10 12.17 1.87 -18.12
N GLY A 11 12.47 3.18 -18.25
CA GLY A 11 12.96 4.02 -17.16
C GLY A 11 14.19 3.46 -16.43
N ASP A 12 14.17 3.48 -15.10
CA ASP A 12 15.28 3.05 -14.23
C ASP A 12 15.43 1.52 -14.08
N SER A 13 14.86 0.74 -14.99
CA SER A 13 15.01 -0.72 -14.95
C SER A 13 16.45 -1.17 -15.27
N PRO A 14 16.92 -2.29 -14.68
CA PRO A 14 18.26 -2.76 -14.90
C PRO A 14 18.49 -3.13 -16.37
N LEU A 15 19.69 -2.82 -16.87
CA LEU A 15 20.06 -2.99 -18.28
C LEU A 15 19.85 -4.42 -18.79
N TRP A 16 20.13 -5.43 -17.95
CA TRP A 16 19.91 -6.83 -18.35
C TRP A 16 18.44 -7.10 -18.67
N PHE A 17 17.52 -6.56 -17.88
CA PHE A 17 16.08 -6.80 -18.03
C PHE A 17 15.55 -6.12 -19.29
N LYS A 18 15.99 -4.88 -19.57
CA LYS A 18 15.70 -4.19 -20.84
C LYS A 18 16.13 -5.05 -22.04
N ASN A 19 17.34 -5.61 -21.96
CA ASN A 19 17.87 -6.47 -23.02
C ASN A 19 17.07 -7.75 -23.20
N ILE A 20 16.64 -8.41 -22.10
CA ILE A 20 15.78 -9.59 -22.20
C ILE A 20 14.46 -9.24 -22.88
N ILE A 21 13.80 -8.12 -22.51
CA ILE A 21 12.54 -7.71 -23.15
C ILE A 21 12.73 -7.44 -24.64
N ILE A 22 13.75 -6.68 -25.02
CA ILE A 22 14.01 -6.37 -26.43
C ILE A 22 14.33 -7.65 -27.22
N ALA A 23 15.21 -8.51 -26.68
CA ALA A 23 15.53 -9.79 -27.31
C ALA A 23 14.29 -10.67 -27.46
N PHE A 24 13.46 -10.74 -26.42
CA PHE A 24 12.21 -11.49 -26.42
C PHE A 24 11.27 -10.98 -27.53
N LEU A 25 11.03 -9.67 -27.62
CA LEU A 25 10.18 -9.07 -28.67
C LEU A 25 10.66 -9.40 -30.09
N LEU A 26 11.98 -9.36 -30.32
CA LEU A 26 12.56 -9.70 -31.62
C LEU A 26 12.44 -11.19 -31.95
N ILE A 27 12.59 -12.05 -30.94
CA ILE A 27 12.54 -13.52 -31.10
C ILE A 27 11.11 -14.05 -31.20
N CYS A 28 10.11 -13.35 -30.67
CA CYS A 28 8.74 -13.85 -30.64
C CYS A 28 8.15 -14.14 -32.03
N TRP A 29 8.45 -13.31 -33.03
CA TRP A 29 7.97 -13.50 -34.41
C TRP A 29 8.52 -14.78 -35.06
N PRO A 30 9.85 -15.01 -35.15
CA PRO A 30 10.38 -16.26 -35.68
C PRO A 30 9.98 -17.48 -34.82
N LEU A 31 9.89 -17.31 -33.49
CA LEU A 31 9.48 -18.38 -32.60
C LEU A 31 8.05 -18.85 -32.88
N LYS A 32 7.13 -17.94 -33.23
CA LYS A 32 5.77 -18.28 -33.65
C LYS A 32 5.76 -19.21 -34.87
N LEU A 33 6.63 -18.94 -35.85
CA LEU A 33 6.69 -19.70 -37.10
C LEU A 33 7.24 -21.12 -36.90
N ILE A 34 8.16 -21.30 -35.95
CA ILE A 34 8.87 -22.58 -35.74
C ILE A 34 8.14 -23.45 -34.71
N ALA A 35 7.72 -22.86 -33.59
CA ALA A 35 7.22 -23.59 -32.41
C ALA A 35 5.68 -23.57 -32.28
N GLY A 36 4.98 -22.81 -33.13
CA GLY A 36 3.53 -22.67 -33.08
C GLY A 36 3.03 -21.80 -31.92
N THR A 37 1.70 -21.72 -31.76
CA THR A 37 1.04 -20.80 -30.82
C THR A 37 1.03 -21.27 -29.37
N THR A 38 0.96 -22.58 -29.12
CA THR A 38 0.91 -23.16 -27.77
C THR A 38 2.22 -22.98 -27.01
N ILE A 39 3.36 -23.31 -27.63
CA ILE A 39 4.68 -23.12 -27.00
C ILE A 39 4.96 -21.63 -26.79
N LEU A 40 4.58 -20.80 -27.75
CA LEU A 40 4.72 -19.35 -27.65
C LEU A 40 3.93 -18.80 -26.44
N GLY A 41 2.71 -19.26 -26.19
CA GLY A 41 1.92 -18.90 -25.01
C GLY A 41 2.65 -19.19 -23.69
N TRP A 42 3.25 -20.37 -23.54
CA TRP A 42 4.05 -20.71 -22.36
C TRP A 42 5.29 -19.81 -22.19
N VAL A 43 5.96 -19.48 -23.30
CA VAL A 43 7.10 -18.58 -23.31
C VAL A 43 6.69 -17.15 -22.89
N PHE A 44 5.51 -16.68 -23.32
CA PHE A 44 4.92 -15.42 -22.85
C PHE A 44 4.56 -15.43 -21.37
N ILE A 45 4.00 -16.53 -20.86
CA ILE A 45 3.71 -16.69 -19.41
C ILE A 45 5.01 -16.63 -18.60
N ALA A 46 6.06 -17.34 -19.02
CA ALA A 46 7.36 -17.30 -18.34
C ALA A 46 7.94 -15.87 -18.30
N MET A 47 7.82 -15.14 -19.42
CA MET A 47 8.27 -13.76 -19.52
C MET A 47 7.44 -12.80 -18.66
N PHE A 48 6.14 -13.04 -18.55
CA PHE A 48 5.25 -12.29 -17.68
C PHE A 48 5.60 -12.50 -16.20
N ILE A 49 5.88 -13.74 -15.78
CA ILE A 49 6.35 -14.04 -14.41
C ILE A 49 7.66 -13.33 -14.12
N LEU A 50 8.62 -13.35 -15.05
CA LEU A 50 9.88 -12.60 -14.91
C LEU A 50 9.61 -11.09 -14.73
N THR A 51 8.66 -10.55 -15.48
CA THR A 51 8.24 -9.15 -15.39
C THR A 51 7.64 -8.83 -14.02
N LEU A 52 6.78 -9.71 -13.48
CA LEU A 52 6.23 -9.57 -12.12
C LEU A 52 7.32 -9.71 -11.05
N ALA A 53 8.29 -10.60 -11.21
CA ALA A 53 9.40 -10.73 -10.26
C ALA A 53 10.23 -9.43 -10.18
N MET A 54 10.40 -8.75 -11.31
CA MET A 54 11.09 -7.46 -11.38
C MET A 54 10.24 -6.29 -10.85
N ALA A 55 8.95 -6.50 -10.57
CA ALA A 55 8.07 -5.49 -9.96
C ALA A 55 8.61 -4.95 -8.63
N LEU A 56 9.41 -5.76 -7.93
CA LEU A 56 10.03 -5.41 -6.65
C LEU A 56 11.13 -4.36 -6.78
N LYS A 57 11.67 -4.16 -7.99
CA LYS A 57 12.73 -3.16 -8.27
C LYS A 57 12.30 -2.09 -9.26
N CYS A 58 11.36 -2.40 -10.14
CA CYS A 58 10.95 -1.55 -11.26
C CYS A 58 9.43 -1.63 -11.43
N TYR A 59 8.77 -0.60 -11.93
CA TYR A 59 7.33 -0.68 -12.20
C TYR A 59 7.05 -1.70 -13.32
N PRO A 60 6.34 -2.81 -13.04
CA PRO A 60 6.13 -3.89 -14.01
C PRO A 60 5.07 -3.54 -15.06
N LEU A 61 4.32 -2.45 -14.85
CA LEU A 61 3.19 -2.05 -15.69
C LEU A 61 3.64 -1.75 -17.13
N GLN A 62 4.76 -1.04 -17.30
CA GLN A 62 5.25 -0.67 -18.62
C GLN A 62 5.77 -1.88 -19.39
N SER A 63 6.64 -2.69 -18.76
CA SER A 63 7.21 -3.89 -19.36
C SER A 63 6.15 -4.95 -19.65
N GLY A 64 5.23 -5.18 -18.72
CA GLY A 64 4.11 -6.11 -18.89
C GLY A 64 3.17 -5.65 -20.00
N GLY A 65 2.90 -4.35 -20.11
CA GLY A 65 2.10 -3.77 -21.20
C GLY A 65 2.73 -3.98 -22.58
N VAL A 66 4.04 -3.82 -22.72
CA VAL A 66 4.75 -4.07 -23.99
C VAL A 66 4.65 -5.56 -24.37
N VAL A 67 4.80 -6.47 -23.40
CA VAL A 67 4.63 -7.91 -23.63
C VAL A 67 3.18 -8.23 -24.03
N ALA A 68 2.18 -7.64 -23.37
CA ALA A 68 0.77 -7.82 -23.71
C ALA A 68 0.43 -7.32 -25.12
N LEU A 69 0.98 -6.16 -25.53
CA LEU A 69 0.83 -5.66 -26.89
C LEU A 69 1.46 -6.59 -27.92
N ALA A 70 2.59 -7.22 -27.60
CA ALA A 70 3.20 -8.21 -28.48
C ALA A 70 2.33 -9.47 -28.65
N ILE A 71 1.65 -9.93 -27.58
CA ILE A 71 0.69 -11.05 -27.65
C ILE A 71 -0.43 -10.73 -28.63
N LEU A 72 -0.97 -9.51 -28.55
CA LEU A 72 -2.05 -9.04 -29.44
C LEU A 72 -1.55 -8.87 -30.88
N ALA A 73 -0.37 -8.28 -31.09
CA ALA A 73 0.22 -8.11 -32.42
C ALA A 73 0.55 -9.44 -33.09
N LEU A 74 0.92 -10.46 -32.31
CA LEU A 74 1.18 -11.82 -32.80
C LEU A 74 -0.10 -12.63 -33.02
N GLY A 75 -1.28 -12.10 -32.67
CA GLY A 75 -2.57 -12.77 -32.84
C GLY A 75 -2.76 -13.99 -31.94
N LEU A 76 -2.12 -14.01 -30.77
CA LEU A 76 -2.37 -15.02 -29.73
C LEU A 76 -3.69 -14.77 -28.98
N THR A 77 -4.18 -13.53 -29.03
CA THR A 77 -5.47 -13.11 -28.48
C THR A 77 -6.12 -12.10 -29.43
N THR A 78 -7.41 -11.83 -29.25
CA THR A 78 -8.17 -10.87 -30.05
C THR A 78 -8.44 -9.58 -29.27
N PRO A 79 -8.62 -8.43 -29.93
CA PRO A 79 -9.01 -7.19 -29.26
C PRO A 79 -10.31 -7.33 -28.45
N ASP A 80 -11.29 -8.06 -28.96
CA ASP A 80 -12.58 -8.27 -28.29
C ASP A 80 -12.42 -9.04 -26.97
N THR A 81 -11.60 -10.09 -26.96
CA THR A 81 -11.29 -10.84 -25.74
C THR A 81 -10.55 -10.00 -24.72
N VAL A 82 -9.59 -9.17 -25.16
CA VAL A 82 -8.87 -8.26 -24.25
C VAL A 82 -9.83 -7.21 -23.65
N TRP A 83 -10.72 -6.65 -24.47
CA TRP A 83 -11.70 -5.68 -24.00
C TRP A 83 -12.64 -6.28 -22.95
N TYR A 84 -13.14 -7.49 -23.19
CA TYR A 84 -13.98 -8.22 -22.24
C TYR A 84 -13.29 -8.42 -20.89
N GLU A 85 -12.03 -8.88 -20.90
CA GLU A 85 -11.24 -9.06 -19.68
C GLU A 85 -10.98 -7.75 -18.93
N ILE A 86 -10.67 -6.66 -19.65
CA ILE A 86 -10.50 -5.33 -19.04
C ILE A 86 -11.80 -4.90 -18.35
N GLN A 87 -12.95 -5.06 -19.01
CA GLN A 87 -14.25 -4.65 -18.45
C GLN A 87 -14.60 -5.41 -17.17
N GLN A 88 -14.29 -6.70 -17.08
CA GLN A 88 -14.53 -7.52 -15.88
C GLN A 88 -13.60 -7.13 -14.71
N ASN A 89 -12.38 -6.66 -15.00
CA ASN A 89 -11.40 -6.30 -13.97
C ASN A 89 -11.42 -4.80 -13.62
N LEU A 90 -12.07 -3.95 -14.42
CA LEU A 90 -12.20 -2.52 -14.18
C LEU A 90 -12.81 -2.20 -12.79
N PRO A 91 -13.86 -2.88 -12.31
CA PRO A 91 -14.42 -2.64 -10.99
C PRO A 91 -13.42 -2.89 -9.86
N VAL A 92 -12.54 -3.89 -10.00
CA VAL A 92 -11.50 -4.19 -9.02
C VAL A 92 -10.47 -3.06 -8.98
N ILE A 93 -10.01 -2.60 -10.14
CA ILE A 93 -9.08 -1.47 -10.24
C ILE A 93 -9.71 -0.20 -9.67
N ALA A 94 -10.98 0.07 -9.99
CA ALA A 94 -11.72 1.22 -9.47
C ALA A 94 -11.89 1.14 -7.95
N LEU A 95 -12.17 -0.05 -7.41
CA LEU A 95 -12.25 -0.29 -5.97
C LEU A 95 -10.90 -0.04 -5.29
N LEU A 96 -9.80 -0.52 -5.86
CA LEU A 96 -8.45 -0.29 -5.32
C LEU A 96 -8.08 1.21 -5.32
N ILE A 97 -8.35 1.92 -6.43
CA ILE A 97 -8.12 3.37 -6.52
C ILE A 97 -8.99 4.10 -5.48
N PHE A 98 -10.28 3.76 -5.42
CA PHE A 98 -11.21 4.33 -4.45
C PHE A 98 -10.73 4.10 -3.01
N MET A 99 -10.31 2.88 -2.68
CA MET A 99 -9.83 2.51 -1.34
C MET A 99 -8.59 3.32 -0.95
N VAL A 100 -7.58 3.39 -1.83
CA VAL A 100 -6.35 4.18 -1.58
C VAL A 100 -6.66 5.67 -1.44
N SER A 101 -7.48 6.23 -2.34
CA SER A 101 -7.89 7.64 -2.27
C SER A 101 -8.71 7.94 -1.01
N PHE A 102 -9.62 7.05 -0.62
CA PHE A 102 -10.46 7.19 0.56
C PHE A 102 -9.63 7.19 1.85
N ILE A 103 -8.68 6.27 2.01
CA ILE A 103 -7.75 6.25 3.15
C ILE A 103 -6.96 7.56 3.23
N TYR A 104 -6.43 8.03 2.09
CA TYR A 104 -5.65 9.28 2.04
C TYR A 104 -6.47 10.49 2.47
N PHE A 105 -7.74 10.54 2.06
CA PHE A 105 -8.69 11.58 2.47
C PHE A 105 -9.09 11.48 3.94
N MET A 106 -9.36 10.27 4.45
CA MET A 106 -9.86 10.05 5.80
C MET A 106 -8.79 10.29 6.87
N LYS A 107 -7.51 9.99 6.59
CA LYS A 107 -6.41 10.12 7.57
C LYS A 107 -6.32 11.50 8.25
N PRO A 108 -6.28 12.64 7.54
CA PRO A 108 -6.23 13.96 8.19
C PRO A 108 -7.53 14.35 8.88
N LEU A 109 -8.68 14.02 8.29
CA LEU A 109 -10.01 14.32 8.85
C LEU A 109 -10.20 13.64 10.20
N LEU A 110 -9.80 12.37 10.29
CA LEU A 110 -9.89 11.59 11.52
C LEU A 110 -8.91 12.06 12.59
N SER A 111 -7.65 12.34 12.22
CA SER A 111 -6.65 12.88 13.15
C SER A 111 -7.12 14.20 13.78
N PHE A 112 -7.74 15.07 12.98
CA PHE A 112 -8.32 16.33 13.47
C PHE A 112 -9.48 16.10 14.44
N ILE A 113 -10.40 15.19 14.12
CA ILE A 113 -11.54 14.84 15.00
C ILE A 113 -11.03 14.28 16.32
N PHE A 114 -10.07 13.33 16.30
CA PHE A 114 -9.49 12.75 17.49
C PHE A 114 -8.84 13.82 18.40
N ALA A 115 -8.04 14.72 17.82
CA ALA A 115 -7.40 15.80 18.58
C ALA A 115 -8.44 16.72 19.26
N ARG A 116 -9.52 17.07 18.54
CA ARG A 116 -10.58 17.95 19.06
C ARG A 116 -11.39 17.28 20.17
N ILE A 117 -11.63 15.97 20.07
CA ILE A 117 -12.34 15.18 21.08
C ILE A 117 -11.54 15.10 22.39
N ILE A 118 -10.24 14.80 22.30
CA ILE A 118 -9.36 14.67 23.48
C ILE A 118 -9.29 15.99 24.26
N VAL A 119 -9.24 17.13 23.56
CA VAL A 119 -9.17 18.45 24.18
C VAL A 119 -10.55 18.90 24.74
N GLY A 120 -11.65 18.39 24.19
CA GLY A 120 -13.00 18.81 24.57
C GLY A 120 -13.60 18.09 25.79
N ILE A 121 -13.08 16.92 26.18
CA ILE A 121 -13.72 16.05 27.18
C ILE A 121 -12.88 15.98 28.47
N GLN A 122 -13.42 16.49 29.57
CA GLN A 122 -12.77 16.46 30.89
C GLN A 122 -13.04 15.15 31.68
N ASN A 123 -14.02 14.34 31.27
CA ASN A 123 -14.48 13.17 32.03
C ASN A 123 -13.89 11.84 31.50
N LYS A 124 -13.19 11.09 32.36
CA LYS A 124 -12.48 9.85 32.01
C LYS A 124 -13.37 8.77 31.40
N VAL A 125 -14.60 8.60 31.88
CA VAL A 125 -15.51 7.55 31.39
C VAL A 125 -16.13 7.92 30.04
N ALA A 126 -16.49 9.20 29.86
CA ALA A 126 -16.98 9.70 28.57
C ALA A 126 -15.89 9.61 27.51
N LEU A 127 -14.62 9.89 27.89
CA LEU A 127 -13.48 9.79 26.99
C LEU A 127 -13.27 8.35 26.49
N SER A 128 -13.29 7.34 27.37
CA SER A 128 -13.07 5.94 26.97
C SER A 128 -14.20 5.37 26.11
N LEU A 129 -15.46 5.74 26.42
CA LEU A 129 -16.63 5.27 25.67
C LEU A 129 -16.68 5.89 24.26
N LEU A 130 -16.33 7.16 24.14
CA LEU A 130 -16.28 7.87 22.85
C LEU A 130 -15.07 7.41 22.01
N PHE A 131 -13.96 7.06 22.66
CA PHE A 131 -12.80 6.45 22.01
C PHE A 131 -13.13 5.07 21.43
N SER A 132 -13.84 4.21 22.19
CA SER A 132 -14.28 2.89 21.73
C SER A 132 -15.27 2.97 20.56
N PHE A 133 -16.26 3.87 20.64
CA PHE A 133 -17.22 4.08 19.56
C PHE A 133 -16.54 4.57 18.27
N MET A 134 -15.59 5.51 18.38
CA MET A 134 -14.83 6.00 17.24
C MET A 134 -13.90 4.92 16.67
N ALA A 135 -13.25 4.11 17.50
CA ALA A 135 -12.41 3.00 17.04
C ALA A 135 -13.24 1.97 16.25
N ALA A 136 -14.42 1.61 16.74
CA ALA A 136 -15.33 0.71 16.04
C ALA A 136 -15.83 1.30 14.70
N PHE A 137 -16.20 2.59 14.70
CA PHE A 137 -16.61 3.29 13.48
C PHE A 137 -15.46 3.39 12.46
N LEU A 138 -14.25 3.73 12.89
CA LEU A 138 -13.06 3.75 12.03
C LEU A 138 -12.75 2.38 11.42
N SER A 139 -12.87 1.31 12.21
CA SER A 139 -12.57 -0.06 11.78
C SER A 139 -13.45 -0.53 10.61
N ALA A 140 -14.67 0.00 10.49
CA ALA A 140 -15.57 -0.32 9.39
C ALA A 140 -15.18 0.34 8.05
N PHE A 141 -14.38 1.42 8.10
CA PHE A 141 -14.07 2.24 6.92
C PHE A 141 -12.58 2.23 6.54
N LEU A 142 -11.68 2.00 7.50
CA LEU A 142 -10.24 1.89 7.26
C LEU A 142 -9.84 0.43 7.09
N ASP A 143 -8.97 0.18 6.13
CA ASP A 143 -8.30 -1.11 5.99
C ASP A 143 -7.58 -1.49 7.29
N ALA A 144 -7.55 -2.78 7.64
CA ALA A 144 -7.00 -3.25 8.93
C ALA A 144 -5.54 -2.78 9.16
N LEU A 145 -4.76 -2.65 8.09
CA LEU A 145 -3.38 -2.14 8.14
C LEU A 145 -3.28 -0.64 8.44
N THR A 146 -4.31 0.13 8.09
CA THR A 146 -4.36 1.57 8.35
C THR A 146 -4.82 1.89 9.77
N VAL A 147 -5.71 1.07 10.34
CA VAL A 147 -6.12 1.18 11.75
C VAL A 147 -4.94 0.92 12.68
N THR A 148 -4.16 -0.14 12.41
CA THR A 148 -2.95 -0.45 13.19
C THR A 148 -1.91 0.66 13.10
N ALA A 149 -1.69 1.25 11.92
CA ALA A 149 -0.77 2.38 11.75
C ALA A 149 -1.21 3.64 12.54
N VAL A 150 -2.52 3.93 12.58
CA VAL A 150 -3.05 5.05 13.38
C VAL A 150 -2.91 4.79 14.88
N LEU A 151 -3.21 3.56 15.34
CA LEU A 151 -2.98 3.16 16.74
C LEU A 151 -1.51 3.31 17.14
N ILE A 152 -0.58 2.84 16.31
CA ILE A 152 0.87 2.99 16.55
C ILE A 152 1.24 4.48 16.67
N ALA A 153 0.74 5.34 15.79
CA ALA A 153 1.03 6.78 15.85
C ALA A 153 0.50 7.44 17.14
N VAL A 154 -0.72 7.08 17.57
CA VAL A 154 -1.30 7.57 18.84
C VAL A 154 -0.49 7.06 20.03
N PHE A 155 -0.06 5.80 20.04
CA PHE A 155 0.77 5.26 21.10
C PHE A 155 2.15 5.93 21.19
N VAL A 156 2.81 6.17 20.06
CA VAL A 156 4.09 6.88 20.02
C VAL A 156 3.93 8.32 20.53
N ALA A 157 2.84 9.00 20.19
CA ALA A 157 2.56 10.35 20.70
C ALA A 157 2.32 10.36 22.22
N LEU A 158 1.53 9.41 22.74
CA LEU A 158 1.28 9.27 24.19
C LEU A 158 2.55 8.86 24.95
N TYR A 159 3.39 8.02 24.37
CA TYR A 159 4.68 7.66 24.94
C TYR A 159 5.64 8.85 24.97
N GLY A 160 5.66 9.69 23.92
CA GLY A 160 6.44 10.92 23.92
C GLY A 160 5.98 11.93 24.99
N VAL A 161 4.68 12.01 25.27
CA VAL A 161 4.16 12.82 26.39
C VAL A 161 4.59 12.23 27.73
N TYR A 162 4.53 10.91 27.90
CA TYR A 162 5.01 10.23 29.10
C TYR A 162 6.50 10.49 29.37
N GLU A 163 7.34 10.32 28.35
CA GLU A 163 8.77 10.56 28.46
C GLU A 163 9.05 12.02 28.83
N ARG A 164 8.37 12.98 28.21
CA ARG A 164 8.49 14.40 28.59
C ARG A 164 8.09 14.66 30.04
N VAL A 165 7.01 14.07 30.52
CA VAL A 165 6.56 14.23 31.93
C VAL A 165 7.57 13.62 32.89
N VAL A 166 8.12 12.43 32.59
CA VAL A 166 9.16 11.77 33.39
C VAL A 166 10.48 12.56 33.36
N THR A 167 10.91 13.04 32.20
CA THR A 167 12.13 13.85 32.06
C THR A 167 12.00 15.21 32.77
N SER A 168 10.82 15.83 32.73
CA SER A 168 10.53 17.05 33.51
C SER A 168 10.58 16.80 35.02
N GLN A 169 10.39 15.55 35.45
CA GLN A 169 10.41 15.13 36.85
C GLN A 169 11.84 14.96 37.38
N SER A 170 12.76 14.42 36.56
CA SER A 170 14.18 14.31 36.89
C SER A 170 14.86 15.66 37.15
N GLU A 171 14.23 16.77 36.78
CA GLU A 171 14.71 18.14 37.04
C GLU A 171 14.09 18.80 38.30
N GLY A 172 13.28 18.09 39.11
CA GLY A 172 12.98 18.50 40.49
C GLY A 172 11.53 18.54 40.97
N GLY A 173 10.63 17.69 40.44
CA GLY A 173 9.21 17.69 40.84
C GLY A 173 8.77 16.39 41.51
N ASP A 174 8.39 16.45 42.79
CA ASP A 174 7.85 15.31 43.54
C ASP A 174 6.37 15.07 43.14
N LEU A 175 6.12 14.11 42.25
CA LEU A 175 4.78 13.59 41.97
C LEU A 175 4.77 12.07 42.21
N SER A 176 3.75 11.61 42.94
CA SER A 176 3.70 10.26 43.50
C SER A 176 3.73 9.17 42.42
N GLU A 177 4.45 8.07 42.70
CA GLU A 177 4.50 6.85 41.89
C GLU A 177 3.10 6.36 41.45
N GLU A 178 2.09 6.65 42.27
CA GLU A 178 0.67 6.36 42.04
C GLU A 178 0.11 7.00 40.74
N SER A 179 0.58 8.20 40.37
CA SER A 179 0.16 8.88 39.13
C SER A 179 0.76 8.22 37.88
N LEU A 180 1.99 7.71 37.97
CA LEU A 180 2.66 6.96 36.90
C LEU A 180 2.04 5.57 36.72
N GLU A 181 1.69 4.89 37.82
CA GLU A 181 0.94 3.64 37.78
C GLU A 181 -0.44 3.83 37.17
N GLY A 182 -1.14 4.92 37.51
CA GLY A 182 -2.41 5.31 36.90
C GLY A 182 -2.30 5.52 35.39
N PHE A 183 -1.23 6.17 34.92
CA PHE A 183 -1.00 6.39 33.50
C PHE A 183 -0.61 5.09 32.75
N ARG A 184 0.24 4.25 33.35
CA ARG A 184 0.54 2.90 32.83
C ARG A 184 -0.73 2.05 32.70
N THR A 185 -1.60 2.12 33.70
CA THR A 185 -2.87 1.38 33.72
C THR A 185 -3.82 1.90 32.64
N PHE A 186 -3.85 3.20 32.41
CA PHE A 186 -4.60 3.82 31.31
C PHE A 186 -4.10 3.37 29.94
N ILE A 187 -2.79 3.39 29.68
CA ILE A 187 -2.23 2.88 28.42
C ILE A 187 -2.56 1.39 28.24
N ARG A 188 -2.40 0.57 29.30
CA ARG A 188 -2.70 -0.87 29.24
C ARG A 188 -4.18 -1.14 28.96
N SER A 189 -5.07 -0.36 29.56
CA SER A 189 -6.52 -0.42 29.30
C SER A 189 -6.85 -0.01 27.86
N LEU A 190 -6.21 1.03 27.34
CA LEU A 190 -6.40 1.52 25.98
C LEU A 190 -5.92 0.50 24.93
N VAL A 191 -4.80 -0.19 25.17
CA VAL A 191 -4.32 -1.31 24.34
C VAL A 191 -5.31 -2.47 24.34
N MET A 192 -5.83 -2.84 25.51
CA MET A 192 -6.72 -3.99 25.65
C MET A 192 -8.12 -3.75 25.04
N HIS A 193 -8.53 -2.49 24.88
CA HIS A 193 -9.81 -2.12 24.25
C HIS A 193 -9.67 -1.61 22.81
N GLY A 194 -8.45 -1.32 22.34
CA GLY A 194 -8.17 -0.83 20.99
C GLY A 194 -7.70 -1.90 20.01
N ALA A 195 -7.38 -3.11 20.49
CA ALA A 195 -7.01 -4.27 19.68
C ALA A 195 -8.24 -5.10 19.26
#